data_AF-A0A947F6Q8-F1
#
_entry.id   AF-A0A947F6Q8-F1
#
_cell.length_a   1.000
_cell.length_b   1.000
_cell.length_c   1.000
_cell.angle_alpha   90.00
_cell.angle_beta   90.00
_cell.angle_gamma   90.00
#
_symmetry.space_group_name_H-M   'P 1'
#
loop_
_entity.id
_entity.type
_entity.pdbx_description
1 polymer ?
#
loop_
_entity_poly.entity_id
_entity_poly.type
_entity_poly.pdbx_seq_one_letter_code
_entity_poly.pdbx_strand_id
1 'polypeptide(L)'
;MDPQQLPPLIGLRLREVQPDRVLFSTSGGTLEISFWDEDILRLRLGDATVNSYPIIVGKPAGKSISYAFEDGFHVIHCGKGTLLLEPGQPEGDQPENPFSFTFTYKDRTVVQPSPDGQFVRRYRIPPFARTGKGWFFSVALQPGAPIYGFGEKFGTLNKRGQQLISWAEDALGVNGELCYKNAPFCWTPTGSHSTEGRCGYGVFIHTTARVTHGAGYPAWSNWSYAALVEDEILDVFFIAGDTPAEIIKRYTDITGRTKEVPLWSLGNWISRAYYKTFEEAEAVARTIRERQIPCDVYTLDGRAWLDTDSRFYFEWDPCRYPEPLKFISIMRELNLKLCLWEYPICSVNNYKFQEFDDKGWFLKDDEGKTYVYEFDLSPFGKVLTPLPKS
;
A
#
# COMPACT_ATOMS: atom_id res chain seq x y z
N MET A 1 -3.60 14.32 15.36
CA MET A 1 -4.58 15.20 14.69
C MET A 1 -5.97 14.71 15.04
N ASP A 2 -6.89 15.61 15.40
CA ASP A 2 -8.31 15.30 15.57
C ASP A 2 -9.06 15.62 14.26
N PRO A 3 -9.59 14.62 13.52
CA PRO A 3 -10.29 14.85 12.26
C PRO A 3 -11.54 15.74 12.38
N GLN A 4 -12.06 15.88 13.60
CA GLN A 4 -13.19 16.76 13.90
C GLN A 4 -12.86 18.25 13.73
N GLN A 5 -11.59 18.62 13.73
CA GLN A 5 -11.17 20.02 13.57
C GLN A 5 -10.80 20.35 12.13
N LEU A 6 -10.89 19.39 11.21
CA LEU A 6 -10.52 19.61 9.82
C LEU A 6 -11.61 20.41 9.09
N PRO A 7 -11.23 21.47 8.35
CA PRO A 7 -12.17 22.21 7.51
C PRO A 7 -12.63 21.27 6.38
N PRO A 8 -13.94 21.06 6.24
CA PRO A 8 -14.43 20.11 5.26
C PRO A 8 -14.36 20.73 3.85
N LEU A 9 -14.35 19.90 2.81
CA LEU A 9 -14.40 20.41 1.45
C LEU A 9 -15.82 20.79 1.03
N ILE A 10 -15.90 21.91 0.33
CA ILE A 10 -17.13 22.64 -0.01
C ILE A 10 -17.03 23.15 -1.46
N GLY A 11 -18.12 23.74 -1.95
CA GLY A 11 -18.12 24.44 -3.24
C GLY A 11 -17.99 23.53 -4.45
N LEU A 12 -18.61 22.33 -4.42
CA LEU A 12 -18.63 21.42 -5.56
C LEU A 12 -19.36 22.06 -6.75
N ARG A 13 -18.64 22.29 -7.86
CA ARG A 13 -19.21 22.85 -9.10
C ARG A 13 -18.74 22.06 -10.30
N LEU A 14 -19.67 21.68 -11.18
CA LEU A 14 -19.34 20.99 -12.43
C LEU A 14 -18.42 21.87 -13.28
N ARG A 15 -17.34 21.29 -13.82
CA ARG A 15 -16.46 21.92 -14.81
C ARG A 15 -16.64 21.32 -16.19
N GLU A 16 -16.58 20.00 -16.29
CA GLU A 16 -16.51 19.30 -17.57
C GLU A 16 -17.06 17.88 -17.45
N VAL A 17 -17.75 17.42 -18.49
CA VAL A 17 -18.18 16.03 -18.65
C VAL A 17 -17.49 15.47 -19.88
N GLN A 18 -16.72 14.39 -19.69
CA GLN A 18 -16.05 13.65 -20.76
C GLN A 18 -16.63 12.23 -20.84
N PRO A 19 -16.39 11.48 -21.95
CA PRO A 19 -16.93 10.13 -22.11
C PRO A 19 -16.48 9.13 -21.04
N ASP A 20 -15.35 9.37 -20.38
CA ASP A 20 -14.69 8.48 -19.41
C ASP A 20 -14.57 9.08 -17.99
N ARG A 21 -14.84 10.39 -17.82
CA ARG A 21 -14.72 11.09 -16.52
C ARG A 21 -15.59 12.33 -16.42
N VAL A 22 -15.84 12.77 -15.19
CA VAL A 22 -16.46 14.07 -14.87
C VAL A 22 -15.51 14.86 -13.98
N LEU A 23 -15.35 16.14 -14.27
CA LEU A 23 -14.50 17.06 -13.53
C LEU A 23 -15.34 18.10 -12.78
N PHE A 24 -15.00 18.30 -11.51
CA PHE A 24 -15.58 19.32 -10.65
C PHE A 24 -14.48 20.22 -10.06
N SER A 25 -14.81 21.48 -9.76
CA SER A 25 -14.01 22.32 -8.86
C SER A 25 -14.54 22.18 -7.43
N THR A 26 -13.64 22.23 -6.45
CA THR A 26 -13.94 22.25 -5.01
C THR A 26 -13.05 23.29 -4.31
N SER A 27 -13.29 23.55 -3.02
CA SER A 27 -12.37 24.35 -2.20
C SER A 27 -10.96 23.75 -2.04
N GLY A 28 -10.79 22.46 -2.35
CA GLY A 28 -9.51 21.76 -2.29
C GLY A 28 -8.78 21.67 -3.64
N GLY A 29 -9.39 22.12 -4.74
CA GLY A 29 -8.89 21.91 -6.10
C GLY A 29 -9.81 21.05 -6.95
N THR A 30 -9.28 20.48 -8.03
CA THR A 30 -10.06 19.67 -8.98
C THR A 30 -10.41 18.29 -8.40
N LEU A 31 -11.67 17.90 -8.51
CA LEU A 31 -12.17 16.54 -8.28
C LEU A 31 -12.46 15.89 -9.64
N GLU A 32 -11.64 14.90 -10.02
CA GLU A 32 -11.87 14.01 -11.15
C GLU A 32 -12.56 12.73 -10.67
N ILE A 33 -13.64 12.38 -11.36
CA ILE A 33 -14.45 11.20 -11.07
C ILE A 33 -14.47 10.33 -12.32
N SER A 34 -14.06 9.09 -12.18
CA SER A 34 -14.05 8.12 -13.28
C SER A 34 -14.47 6.74 -12.78
N PHE A 35 -14.92 5.90 -13.70
CA PHE A 35 -15.17 4.48 -13.42
C PHE A 35 -14.07 3.66 -14.09
N TRP A 36 -13.40 2.81 -13.30
CA TRP A 36 -12.48 1.84 -13.85
C TRP A 36 -13.25 0.69 -14.51
N ASP A 37 -14.38 0.30 -13.91
CA ASP A 37 -15.46 -0.53 -14.46
C ASP A 37 -16.73 -0.19 -13.67
N GLU A 38 -17.90 -0.75 -14.01
CA GLU A 38 -19.20 -0.50 -13.35
C GLU A 38 -19.22 -0.78 -11.84
N ASP A 39 -18.26 -1.55 -11.35
CA ASP A 39 -18.10 -1.97 -9.95
C ASP A 39 -16.87 -1.35 -9.29
N ILE A 40 -16.15 -0.45 -9.97
CA ILE A 40 -14.94 0.19 -9.46
C ILE A 40 -15.00 1.69 -9.76
N LEU A 41 -15.26 2.48 -8.71
CA LEU A 41 -15.24 3.93 -8.76
C LEU A 41 -13.83 4.44 -8.41
N ARG A 42 -13.33 5.44 -9.13
CA ARG A 42 -12.08 6.15 -8.82
C ARG A 42 -12.34 7.63 -8.61
N LEU A 43 -11.91 8.16 -7.48
CA LEU A 43 -11.94 9.58 -7.16
C LEU A 43 -10.51 10.10 -7.08
N ARG A 44 -10.23 11.19 -7.78
CA ARG A 44 -8.94 11.89 -7.75
C ARG A 44 -9.16 13.34 -7.39
N LEU A 45 -8.47 13.82 -6.36
CA LEU A 45 -8.68 15.14 -5.82
C LEU A 45 -7.34 15.86 -5.59
N GLY A 46 -7.27 17.09 -6.08
CA GLY A 46 -6.07 17.93 -6.04
C GLY A 46 -5.56 18.28 -7.44
N ASP A 47 -4.77 19.34 -7.53
CA ASP A 47 -4.28 19.90 -8.80
C ASP A 47 -2.81 19.54 -9.11
N ALA A 48 -2.13 18.86 -8.19
CA ALA A 48 -0.76 18.40 -8.40
C ALA A 48 -0.68 17.22 -9.37
N THR A 49 0.48 17.05 -10.00
CA THR A 49 0.79 15.88 -10.82
C THR A 49 0.91 14.63 -9.95
N VAL A 50 0.28 13.54 -10.36
CA VAL A 50 0.40 12.26 -9.65
C VAL A 50 1.86 11.81 -9.66
N ASN A 51 2.40 11.50 -8.48
CA ASN A 51 3.63 10.72 -8.39
C ASN A 51 3.42 9.39 -9.12
N SER A 52 4.19 9.15 -10.18
CA SER A 52 4.05 7.96 -10.99
C SER A 52 4.63 6.75 -10.25
N TYR A 53 3.77 6.01 -9.55
CA TYR A 53 4.12 4.69 -9.04
C TYR A 53 3.43 3.61 -9.90
N PRO A 54 4.18 2.71 -10.55
CA PRO A 54 3.66 1.82 -11.59
C PRO A 54 2.91 0.60 -11.03
N ILE A 55 2.22 0.72 -9.89
CA ILE A 55 1.40 -0.37 -9.34
C ILE A 55 0.08 -0.53 -10.07
N ILE A 56 -0.46 0.54 -10.67
CA ILE A 56 -1.61 0.43 -11.57
C ILE A 56 -1.10 -0.09 -12.92
N VAL A 57 -1.27 -1.39 -13.14
CA VAL A 57 -0.86 -2.08 -14.39
C VAL A 57 -2.07 -2.55 -15.22
N GLY A 58 -3.24 -2.61 -14.60
CA GLY A 58 -4.50 -2.86 -15.30
C GLY A 58 -4.88 -1.72 -16.25
N LYS A 59 -5.93 -1.95 -17.04
CA LYS A 59 -6.57 -0.90 -17.85
C LYS A 59 -8.04 -0.76 -17.46
N PRO A 60 -8.62 0.46 -17.51
CA PRO A 60 -10.06 0.63 -17.37
C PRO A 60 -10.81 -0.21 -18.42
N ALA A 61 -12.00 -0.68 -18.07
CA ALA A 61 -12.87 -1.46 -18.96
C ALA A 61 -13.37 -0.66 -20.18
N GLY A 62 -13.18 0.66 -20.19
CA GLY A 62 -13.56 1.53 -21.31
C GLY A 62 -15.06 1.75 -21.44
N LYS A 63 -15.83 1.53 -20.36
CA LYS A 63 -17.27 1.81 -20.33
C LYS A 63 -17.51 3.33 -20.35
N SER A 64 -18.44 3.76 -21.19
CA SER A 64 -18.88 5.15 -21.20
C SER A 64 -19.68 5.49 -19.95
N ILE A 65 -19.54 6.73 -19.50
CA ILE A 65 -20.34 7.27 -18.42
C ILE A 65 -21.45 8.18 -18.94
N SER A 66 -22.55 8.28 -18.20
CA SER A 66 -23.55 9.33 -18.40
C SER A 66 -23.63 10.21 -17.16
N TYR A 67 -23.92 11.50 -17.37
CA TYR A 67 -24.05 12.49 -16.31
C TYR A 67 -25.40 13.19 -16.40
N ALA A 68 -26.02 13.42 -15.24
CA ALA A 68 -27.19 14.27 -15.09
C ALA A 68 -27.13 15.05 -13.77
N PHE A 69 -27.93 16.10 -13.66
CA PHE A 69 -28.20 16.79 -12.39
C PHE A 69 -29.69 16.66 -12.08
N GLU A 70 -30.01 15.87 -11.08
CA GLU A 70 -31.38 15.41 -10.78
C GLU A 70 -31.62 15.48 -9.26
N ASP A 71 -32.78 16.02 -8.86
CA ASP A 71 -33.19 16.14 -7.46
C ASP A 71 -32.15 16.78 -6.52
N GLY A 72 -31.33 17.70 -7.06
CA GLY A 72 -30.27 18.39 -6.32
C GLY A 72 -28.95 17.63 -6.20
N PHE A 73 -28.82 16.47 -6.86
CA PHE A 73 -27.62 15.64 -6.90
C PHE A 73 -26.98 15.65 -8.28
N HIS A 74 -25.65 15.59 -8.34
CA HIS A 74 -24.98 15.16 -9.56
C HIS A 74 -24.99 13.63 -9.61
N VAL A 75 -25.52 13.09 -10.70
CA VAL A 75 -25.70 11.65 -10.91
C VAL A 75 -24.80 11.21 -12.04
N ILE A 76 -23.94 10.22 -11.79
CA ILE A 76 -23.04 9.65 -12.79
C ILE A 76 -23.30 8.14 -12.85
N HIS A 77 -23.66 7.64 -14.03
CA HIS A 77 -23.89 6.20 -14.25
C HIS A 77 -22.78 5.58 -15.10
N CYS A 78 -22.45 4.33 -14.78
CA CYS A 78 -21.58 3.46 -15.56
C CYS A 78 -22.09 2.02 -15.45
N GLY A 79 -22.82 1.53 -16.45
CA GLY A 79 -23.43 0.21 -16.40
C GLY A 79 -24.33 0.05 -15.17
N LYS A 80 -23.99 -0.90 -14.29
CA LYS A 80 -24.70 -1.14 -13.01
C LYS A 80 -24.22 -0.29 -11.84
N GLY A 81 -23.20 0.55 -12.04
CA GLY A 81 -22.66 1.47 -11.05
C GLY A 81 -23.32 2.84 -11.15
N THR A 82 -23.65 3.44 -10.01
CA THR A 82 -24.15 4.82 -9.94
C THR A 82 -23.44 5.57 -8.82
N LEU A 83 -22.93 6.76 -9.13
CA LEU A 83 -22.44 7.71 -8.16
C LEU A 83 -23.44 8.86 -8.02
N LEU A 84 -23.89 9.10 -6.79
CA LEU A 84 -24.63 10.29 -6.40
C LEU A 84 -23.70 11.22 -5.64
N LEU A 85 -23.56 12.46 -6.08
CA LEU A 85 -22.83 13.51 -5.37
C LEU A 85 -23.80 14.57 -4.91
N GLU A 86 -23.81 14.80 -3.60
CA GLU A 86 -24.53 15.90 -3.00
C GLU A 86 -23.61 17.11 -2.95
N PRO A 87 -23.93 18.25 -3.59
CA PRO A 87 -23.05 19.42 -3.61
C PRO A 87 -22.76 20.06 -2.24
N GLY A 88 -23.60 19.73 -1.23
CA GLY A 88 -23.64 20.41 0.06
C GLY A 88 -24.44 21.72 -0.05
N GLN A 89 -25.53 21.84 0.70
CA GLN A 89 -26.36 23.04 0.75
C GLN A 89 -26.27 23.68 2.13
N PRO A 90 -26.24 25.02 2.27
CA PRO A 90 -26.31 25.67 3.58
C PRO A 90 -27.54 25.21 4.36
N GLU A 91 -27.38 24.93 5.66
CA GLU A 91 -28.48 24.49 6.53
C GLU A 91 -28.53 25.38 7.78
N GLY A 92 -29.59 26.20 7.87
CA GLY A 92 -29.73 27.21 8.93
C GLY A 92 -28.63 28.28 8.87
N ASP A 93 -28.01 28.54 10.03
CA ASP A 93 -26.91 29.52 10.18
C ASP A 93 -25.53 28.95 9.81
N GLN A 94 -25.42 27.69 9.36
CA GLN A 94 -24.15 27.12 8.89
C GLN A 94 -23.94 27.46 7.42
N PRO A 95 -22.94 28.31 7.10
CA PRO A 95 -22.85 28.92 5.78
C PRO A 95 -22.55 27.92 4.67
N GLU A 96 -21.89 26.78 4.93
CA GLU A 96 -21.56 25.78 3.90
C GLU A 96 -21.51 24.35 4.48
N ASN A 97 -22.44 23.48 4.06
CA ASN A 97 -22.31 22.03 4.29
C ASN A 97 -21.34 21.43 3.28
N PRO A 98 -20.55 20.41 3.66
CA PRO A 98 -19.65 19.77 2.72
C PRO A 98 -20.38 18.93 1.68
N PHE A 99 -19.73 18.80 0.52
CA PHE A 99 -20.20 17.84 -0.45
C PHE A 99 -19.94 16.41 0.03
N SER A 100 -20.78 15.50 -0.41
CA SER A 100 -20.72 14.09 -0.03
C SER A 100 -21.04 13.19 -1.22
N PHE A 101 -20.75 11.90 -1.11
CA PHE A 101 -20.98 10.97 -2.22
C PHE A 101 -21.51 9.62 -1.74
N THR A 102 -22.37 9.02 -2.56
CA THR A 102 -22.85 7.65 -2.41
C THR A 102 -22.59 6.88 -3.69
N PHE A 103 -21.89 5.75 -3.58
CA PHE A 103 -21.67 4.82 -4.68
C PHE A 103 -22.56 3.60 -4.50
N THR A 104 -23.38 3.29 -5.49
CA THR A 104 -24.23 2.11 -5.56
C THR A 104 -23.81 1.19 -6.69
N TYR A 105 -23.99 -0.11 -6.50
CA TYR A 105 -23.73 -1.15 -7.50
C TYR A 105 -24.84 -2.20 -7.45
N LYS A 106 -25.49 -2.48 -8.59
CA LYS A 106 -26.69 -3.34 -8.67
C LYS A 106 -27.77 -2.87 -7.67
N ASP A 107 -28.03 -1.56 -7.66
CA ASP A 107 -29.01 -0.89 -6.80
C ASP A 107 -28.79 -1.05 -5.29
N ARG A 108 -27.59 -1.49 -4.87
CA ARG A 108 -27.20 -1.62 -3.47
C ARG A 108 -26.12 -0.62 -3.15
N THR A 109 -26.26 0.05 -2.01
CA THR A 109 -25.24 0.97 -1.50
C THR A 109 -23.95 0.21 -1.18
N VAL A 110 -22.86 0.61 -1.82
CA VAL A 110 -21.52 0.06 -1.63
C VAL A 110 -20.77 0.93 -0.62
N VAL A 111 -20.70 2.24 -0.92
CA VAL A 111 -20.02 3.25 -0.11
C VAL A 111 -20.96 4.43 0.04
N GLN A 112 -21.00 5.02 1.23
CA GLN A 112 -21.75 6.24 1.51
C GLN A 112 -20.99 7.08 2.54
N PRO A 113 -21.37 8.36 2.72
CA PRO A 113 -20.77 9.22 3.72
C PRO A 113 -20.97 8.63 5.12
N SER A 114 -20.02 8.88 6.02
CA SER A 114 -20.21 8.43 7.41
C SER A 114 -21.49 9.04 8.01
N PRO A 115 -22.37 8.23 8.65
CA PRO A 115 -23.56 8.74 9.33
C PRO A 115 -23.23 9.37 10.69
N ASP A 116 -21.94 9.46 11.04
CA ASP A 116 -21.44 10.03 12.28
C ASP A 116 -21.67 11.54 12.33
N GLY A 117 -22.85 11.94 12.78
CA GLY A 117 -23.26 13.33 13.00
C GLY A 117 -23.44 13.68 14.48
N GLN A 118 -23.62 14.97 14.76
CA GLN A 118 -23.97 15.48 16.09
C GLN A 118 -24.91 16.68 15.98
N PHE A 119 -25.49 17.12 17.09
CA PHE A 119 -26.45 18.25 17.12
C PHE A 119 -25.90 19.58 16.56
N VAL A 120 -24.57 19.74 16.45
CA VAL A 120 -23.92 20.93 15.88
C VAL A 120 -23.65 20.80 14.39
N ARG A 121 -23.54 19.59 13.83
CA ARG A 121 -23.10 19.39 12.43
C ARG A 121 -23.53 18.04 11.91
N ARG A 122 -23.97 18.01 10.65
CA ARG A 122 -24.36 16.79 9.93
C ARG A 122 -23.26 15.72 9.91
N TYR A 123 -22.00 16.15 9.72
CA TYR A 123 -20.84 15.28 9.72
C TYR A 123 -19.88 15.68 10.84
N ARG A 124 -19.72 14.82 11.86
CA ARG A 124 -18.78 15.02 12.95
C ARG A 124 -17.33 14.95 12.48
N ILE A 125 -17.05 14.04 11.55
CA ILE A 125 -15.82 14.02 10.76
C ILE A 125 -16.17 14.23 9.28
N PRO A 126 -15.36 14.99 8.53
CA PRO A 126 -15.74 15.37 7.17
C PRO A 126 -15.63 14.20 6.18
N PRO A 127 -16.49 14.14 5.14
CA PRO A 127 -16.33 13.19 4.04
C PRO A 127 -14.98 13.36 3.34
N PHE A 128 -14.59 14.61 3.10
CA PHE A 128 -13.26 15.00 2.60
C PHE A 128 -12.78 16.27 3.30
N ALA A 129 -11.48 16.37 3.53
CA ALA A 129 -10.82 17.58 3.98
C ALA A 129 -9.39 17.68 3.42
N ARG A 130 -8.93 18.92 3.20
CA ARG A 130 -7.51 19.20 2.99
C ARG A 130 -6.83 19.31 4.35
N THR A 131 -5.62 18.79 4.46
CA THR A 131 -4.80 18.90 5.68
C THR A 131 -3.49 19.62 5.35
N GLY A 132 -2.74 20.05 6.37
CA GLY A 132 -1.47 20.74 6.17
C GLY A 132 -0.40 19.90 5.44
N LYS A 133 -0.56 18.57 5.37
CA LYS A 133 0.37 17.64 4.72
C LYS A 133 -0.27 16.78 3.63
N GLY A 134 -1.54 17.00 3.29
CA GLY A 134 -2.23 16.14 2.34
C GLY A 134 -3.75 16.17 2.48
N TRP A 135 -4.37 14.99 2.61
CA TRP A 135 -5.81 14.81 2.52
C TRP A 135 -6.36 13.94 3.64
N PHE A 136 -7.63 14.16 3.98
CA PHE A 136 -8.40 13.26 4.81
C PHE A 136 -9.68 12.88 4.07
N PHE A 137 -10.10 11.62 4.17
CA PHE A 137 -11.44 11.21 3.77
C PHE A 137 -12.03 10.21 4.75
N SER A 138 -13.36 10.14 4.77
CA SER A 138 -14.09 9.15 5.56
C SER A 138 -15.32 8.61 4.85
N VAL A 139 -15.60 7.33 5.06
CA VAL A 139 -16.77 6.61 4.55
C VAL A 139 -17.38 5.75 5.65
N ALA A 140 -18.67 5.44 5.53
CA ALA A 140 -19.37 4.64 6.52
C ALA A 140 -18.75 3.24 6.68
N LEU A 141 -18.58 2.83 7.94
CA LEU A 141 -18.27 1.46 8.35
C LEU A 141 -19.27 1.07 9.42
N GLN A 142 -20.18 0.14 9.08
CA GLN A 142 -21.29 -0.25 9.96
C GLN A 142 -20.80 -0.71 11.33
N PRO A 143 -21.58 -0.49 12.41
CA PRO A 143 -21.27 -1.05 13.72
C PRO A 143 -21.08 -2.57 13.64
N GLY A 144 -19.98 -3.07 14.22
CA GLY A 144 -19.63 -4.49 14.17
C GLY A 144 -19.08 -5.01 12.84
N ALA A 145 -19.15 -4.23 11.75
CA ALA A 145 -18.57 -4.61 10.45
C ALA A 145 -17.06 -4.86 10.58
N PRO A 146 -16.56 -6.04 10.19
CA PRO A 146 -15.13 -6.29 10.18
C PRO A 146 -14.47 -5.58 9.00
N ILE A 147 -13.19 -5.27 9.13
CA ILE A 147 -12.38 -4.69 8.08
C ILE A 147 -11.00 -5.34 8.07
N TYR A 148 -10.53 -5.68 6.89
CA TYR A 148 -9.34 -6.51 6.64
C TYR A 148 -8.42 -5.84 5.62
N GLY A 149 -7.21 -6.37 5.44
CA GLY A 149 -6.21 -5.86 4.49
C GLY A 149 -5.09 -5.12 5.20
N PHE A 150 -4.69 -3.97 4.66
CA PHE A 150 -3.60 -3.09 5.11
C PHE A 150 -2.18 -3.64 4.90
N GLY A 151 -2.05 -4.76 4.19
CA GLY A 151 -0.79 -5.48 4.01
C GLY A 151 -0.40 -6.31 5.22
N GLU A 152 0.90 -6.37 5.50
CA GLU A 152 1.49 -7.05 6.65
C GLU A 152 1.20 -6.24 7.92
N LYS A 153 0.27 -6.70 8.76
CA LYS A 153 -0.04 -6.07 10.05
C LYS A 153 -0.12 -7.11 11.14
N PHE A 154 0.83 -7.04 12.07
CA PHE A 154 0.89 -7.92 13.23
C PHE A 154 -0.27 -7.61 14.20
N GLY A 155 -0.93 -8.64 14.73
CA GLY A 155 -2.16 -8.52 15.53
C GLY A 155 -3.36 -9.27 14.94
N THR A 156 -4.58 -8.95 15.38
CA THR A 156 -5.79 -9.65 14.92
C THR A 156 -6.04 -9.45 13.44
N LEU A 157 -6.61 -10.46 12.77
CA LEU A 157 -6.94 -10.38 11.34
C LEU A 157 -7.98 -9.28 11.07
N ASN A 158 -9.05 -9.22 11.87
CA ASN A 158 -9.99 -8.10 11.85
C ASN A 158 -9.31 -6.87 12.47
N LYS A 159 -9.22 -5.80 11.70
CA LYS A 159 -8.57 -4.54 12.07
C LYS A 159 -9.53 -3.50 12.63
N ARG A 160 -10.81 -3.84 12.79
CA ARG A 160 -11.79 -2.95 13.41
C ARG A 160 -11.31 -2.49 14.80
N GLY A 161 -11.47 -1.21 15.07
CA GLY A 161 -11.07 -0.53 16.31
C GLY A 161 -9.61 -0.05 16.31
N GLN A 162 -8.82 -0.33 15.27
CA GLN A 162 -7.39 -0.04 15.25
C GLN A 162 -7.08 1.23 14.44
N GLN A 163 -6.00 1.91 14.86
CA GLN A 163 -5.28 2.85 14.03
C GLN A 163 -4.10 2.11 13.39
N LEU A 164 -3.95 2.20 12.07
CA LEU A 164 -2.90 1.52 11.31
C LEU A 164 -2.18 2.53 10.42
N ILE A 165 -0.91 2.28 10.11
CA ILE A 165 -0.07 3.18 9.32
C ILE A 165 0.51 2.40 8.14
N SER A 166 0.16 2.76 6.92
CA SER A 166 0.91 2.30 5.74
C SER A 166 2.18 3.13 5.59
N TRP A 167 3.28 2.64 6.16
CA TRP A 167 4.63 3.19 6.02
C TRP A 167 5.66 2.07 6.25
N ALA A 168 6.47 1.79 5.24
CA ALA A 168 7.47 0.72 5.33
C ALA A 168 8.62 1.16 6.25
N GLU A 169 8.89 0.37 7.27
CA GLU A 169 9.95 0.62 8.25
C GLU A 169 10.56 -0.72 8.67
N ASP A 170 11.85 -0.71 9.05
CA ASP A 170 12.48 -1.87 9.64
C ASP A 170 11.85 -2.14 11.02
N ALA A 171 10.99 -3.16 11.08
CA ALA A 171 10.18 -3.42 12.26
C ALA A 171 10.98 -4.06 13.40
N LEU A 172 12.16 -4.62 13.12
CA LEU A 172 13.02 -5.36 14.07
C LEU A 172 12.31 -6.51 14.84
N GLY A 173 11.07 -6.85 14.46
CA GLY A 173 10.24 -7.83 15.14
C GLY A 173 8.78 -7.80 14.66
N VAL A 174 7.93 -8.53 15.38
CA VAL A 174 6.49 -8.72 15.05
C VAL A 174 5.56 -8.29 16.18
N ASN A 175 6.10 -7.58 17.17
CA ASN A 175 5.40 -7.23 18.41
C ASN A 175 4.72 -5.86 18.36
N GLY A 176 4.83 -5.14 17.24
CA GLY A 176 4.36 -3.76 17.09
C GLY A 176 3.65 -3.51 15.76
N GLU A 177 3.35 -2.23 15.51
CA GLU A 177 2.65 -1.78 14.30
C GLU A 177 3.59 -1.67 13.09
N LEU A 178 4.87 -1.37 13.34
CA LEU A 178 5.91 -1.31 12.33
C LEU A 178 5.97 -2.63 11.55
N CYS A 179 6.12 -2.52 10.24
CA CYS A 179 6.12 -3.65 9.33
C CYS A 179 6.78 -3.29 8.00
N TYR A 180 7.24 -4.31 7.29
CA TYR A 180 8.03 -4.15 6.08
C TYR A 180 7.13 -3.98 4.85
N LYS A 181 5.97 -4.67 4.83
CA LYS A 181 5.12 -4.79 3.63
C LYS A 181 3.74 -4.18 3.84
N ASN A 182 3.67 -2.86 3.80
CA ASN A 182 2.41 -2.13 3.88
C ASN A 182 1.69 -2.12 2.54
N ALA A 183 0.37 -2.23 2.57
CA ALA A 183 -0.47 -2.04 1.39
C ALA A 183 -1.65 -1.15 1.77
N PRO A 184 -1.80 0.06 1.19
CA PRO A 184 -2.92 0.96 1.45
C PRO A 184 -4.22 0.48 0.76
N PHE A 185 -4.55 -0.80 0.96
CA PHE A 185 -5.75 -1.46 0.48
C PHE A 185 -6.43 -2.16 1.66
N CYS A 186 -7.70 -1.85 1.89
CA CYS A 186 -8.54 -2.55 2.87
C CYS A 186 -9.86 -2.99 2.23
N TRP A 187 -10.56 -3.90 2.88
CA TRP A 187 -11.88 -4.33 2.44
C TRP A 187 -12.76 -4.80 3.60
N THR A 188 -14.07 -4.72 3.38
CA THR A 188 -15.09 -5.24 4.29
C THR A 188 -16.13 -6.05 3.50
N PRO A 189 -16.56 -7.23 4.02
CA PRO A 189 -17.58 -8.06 3.37
C PRO A 189 -19.00 -7.52 3.58
N THR A 190 -19.16 -6.59 4.53
CA THR A 190 -20.43 -5.96 4.88
C THR A 190 -20.38 -4.55 4.35
N GLY A 191 -21.19 -4.23 3.35
CA GLY A 191 -21.26 -2.89 2.76
C GLY A 191 -21.60 -1.79 3.77
N SER A 192 -21.90 -0.61 3.25
CA SER A 192 -22.23 0.54 4.09
C SER A 192 -23.65 0.51 4.68
N HIS A 193 -24.49 -0.52 4.44
CA HIS A 193 -25.83 -0.65 5.01
C HIS A 193 -26.11 -2.04 5.64
N SER A 194 -26.99 -2.09 6.64
CA SER A 194 -27.30 -3.28 7.42
C SER A 194 -28.37 -4.17 6.77
N THR A 195 -28.10 -5.47 6.84
CA THR A 195 -29.05 -6.62 6.79
C THR A 195 -29.77 -7.02 5.51
N GLU A 196 -29.97 -6.18 4.50
CA GLU A 196 -30.61 -6.62 3.23
C GLU A 196 -29.73 -6.32 2.01
N GLY A 197 -29.31 -7.37 1.28
CA GLY A 197 -28.47 -7.25 0.08
C GLY A 197 -27.00 -6.86 0.37
N ARG A 198 -26.22 -7.78 0.94
CA ARG A 198 -24.77 -7.56 1.19
C ARG A 198 -24.03 -7.25 -0.12
N CYS A 199 -23.48 -6.04 -0.25
CA CYS A 199 -22.42 -5.73 -1.21
C CYS A 199 -21.23 -5.20 -0.42
N GLY A 200 -20.17 -5.99 -0.28
CA GLY A 200 -18.93 -5.53 0.35
C GLY A 200 -18.22 -4.48 -0.49
N TYR A 201 -17.22 -3.85 0.10
CA TYR A 201 -16.36 -2.90 -0.60
C TYR A 201 -14.90 -3.05 -0.22
N GLY A 202 -14.02 -2.73 -1.18
CA GLY A 202 -12.61 -2.46 -0.98
C GLY A 202 -12.31 -0.98 -1.13
N VAL A 203 -11.30 -0.49 -0.42
CA VAL A 203 -10.74 0.85 -0.60
C VAL A 203 -9.25 0.70 -0.89
N PHE A 204 -8.82 1.12 -2.07
CA PHE A 204 -7.40 1.18 -2.44
C PHE A 204 -7.00 2.65 -2.60
N ILE A 205 -6.07 3.11 -1.78
CA ILE A 205 -5.52 4.46 -1.84
C ILE A 205 -4.21 4.37 -2.64
N HIS A 206 -4.19 4.93 -3.83
CA HIS A 206 -3.06 4.88 -4.73
C HIS A 206 -2.05 5.98 -4.41
N THR A 207 -1.10 5.66 -3.53
CA THR A 207 -0.03 6.57 -3.10
C THR A 207 1.18 5.77 -2.61
N THR A 208 2.37 6.37 -2.71
CA THR A 208 3.59 5.90 -2.03
C THR A 208 3.84 6.65 -0.73
N ALA A 209 3.07 7.69 -0.45
CA ALA A 209 3.19 8.47 0.76
C ALA A 209 2.59 7.74 1.97
N ARG A 210 2.87 8.27 3.15
CA ARG A 210 2.35 7.74 4.41
C ARG A 210 0.82 7.83 4.44
N VAL A 211 0.17 6.73 4.80
CA VAL A 211 -1.29 6.71 5.04
C VAL A 211 -1.58 6.26 6.46
N THR A 212 -2.31 7.08 7.22
CA THR A 212 -2.83 6.69 8.54
C THR A 212 -4.30 6.33 8.43
N HIS A 213 -4.63 5.09 8.73
CA HIS A 213 -5.97 4.52 8.64
C HIS A 213 -6.64 4.48 10.02
N GLY A 214 -7.88 4.95 10.10
CA GLY A 214 -8.79 4.71 11.21
C GLY A 214 -9.81 3.65 10.81
N ALA A 215 -9.58 2.41 11.20
CA ALA A 215 -10.44 1.28 10.88
C ALA A 215 -11.56 1.16 11.93
N GLY A 216 -12.57 2.02 11.89
CA GLY A 216 -13.53 2.13 13.00
C GLY A 216 -12.86 2.53 14.31
N TYR A 217 -11.79 3.35 14.22
CA TYR A 217 -10.96 3.74 15.34
C TYR A 217 -11.70 4.72 16.26
N PRO A 218 -12.00 4.38 17.53
CA PRO A 218 -12.91 5.17 18.37
C PRO A 218 -12.50 6.61 18.61
N ALA A 219 -11.20 6.90 18.65
CA ALA A 219 -10.72 8.28 18.83
C ALA A 219 -11.03 9.18 17.61
N TRP A 220 -11.31 8.58 16.44
CA TRP A 220 -11.79 9.29 15.26
C TRP A 220 -13.28 9.07 15.08
N SER A 221 -13.71 7.84 14.81
CA SER A 221 -15.09 7.41 14.63
C SER A 221 -15.18 5.88 14.57
N ASN A 222 -16.04 5.28 15.40
CA ASN A 222 -16.36 3.84 15.31
C ASN A 222 -17.39 3.51 14.21
N TRP A 223 -17.95 4.52 13.55
CA TRP A 223 -18.91 4.41 12.44
C TRP A 223 -18.26 4.61 11.07
N SER A 224 -16.93 4.72 11.01
CA SER A 224 -16.23 5.10 9.79
C SER A 224 -14.98 4.28 9.54
N TYR A 225 -14.72 4.01 8.26
CA TYR A 225 -13.35 3.90 7.79
C TYR A 225 -12.89 5.29 7.37
N ALA A 226 -11.75 5.73 7.90
CA ALA A 226 -11.17 7.02 7.57
C ALA A 226 -9.69 6.87 7.26
N ALA A 227 -9.15 7.76 6.43
CA ALA A 227 -7.73 7.79 6.14
C ALA A 227 -7.21 9.22 6.06
N LEU A 228 -6.04 9.44 6.65
CA LEU A 228 -5.18 10.59 6.44
C LEU A 228 -4.08 10.17 5.45
N VAL A 229 -3.98 10.86 4.33
CA VAL A 229 -3.06 10.58 3.23
C VAL A 229 -2.09 11.75 3.11
N GLU A 230 -0.80 11.53 3.36
CA GLU A 230 0.23 12.57 3.34
C GLU A 230 0.79 12.80 1.93
N ASP A 231 -0.11 13.02 0.95
CA ASP A 231 0.23 13.21 -0.46
C ASP A 231 -0.43 14.49 -1.01
N GLU A 232 0.14 15.06 -2.08
CA GLU A 232 -0.37 16.27 -2.71
C GLU A 232 -1.73 16.04 -3.36
N ILE A 233 -1.99 14.81 -3.80
CA ILE A 233 -3.26 14.36 -4.37
C ILE A 233 -3.87 13.23 -3.53
N LEU A 234 -5.20 13.14 -3.53
CA LEU A 234 -5.91 11.95 -3.07
C LEU A 234 -6.36 11.17 -4.30
N ASP A 235 -5.83 9.97 -4.50
CA ASP A 235 -6.25 9.05 -5.56
C ASP A 235 -6.77 7.77 -4.89
N VAL A 236 -8.10 7.58 -4.91
CA VAL A 236 -8.76 6.50 -4.18
C VAL A 236 -9.72 5.73 -5.08
N PHE A 237 -9.65 4.41 -4.96
CA PHE A 237 -10.54 3.46 -5.62
C PHE A 237 -11.49 2.84 -4.60
N PHE A 238 -12.77 2.83 -4.93
CA PHE A 238 -13.81 2.09 -4.21
C PHE A 238 -14.25 0.91 -5.07
N ILE A 239 -14.06 -0.30 -4.55
CA ILE A 239 -14.20 -1.56 -5.29
C ILE A 239 -15.40 -2.32 -4.72
N ALA A 240 -16.51 -2.37 -5.44
CA ALA A 240 -17.68 -3.14 -5.03
C ALA A 240 -17.43 -4.65 -5.16
N GLY A 241 -18.09 -5.47 -4.34
CA GLY A 241 -18.18 -6.91 -4.62
C GLY A 241 -19.09 -7.70 -3.69
N ASP A 242 -19.65 -8.78 -4.25
CA ASP A 242 -20.60 -9.64 -3.53
C ASP A 242 -19.86 -10.58 -2.55
N THR A 243 -18.59 -10.86 -2.82
CA THR A 243 -17.72 -11.68 -1.96
C THR A 243 -16.34 -11.04 -1.78
N PRO A 244 -15.62 -11.37 -0.68
CA PRO A 244 -14.22 -10.98 -0.51
C PRO A 244 -13.33 -11.36 -1.69
N ALA A 245 -13.56 -12.53 -2.28
CA ALA A 245 -12.79 -13.03 -3.41
C ALA A 245 -12.97 -12.13 -4.65
N GLU A 246 -14.18 -11.63 -4.91
CA GLU A 246 -14.42 -10.69 -6.00
C GLU A 246 -13.72 -9.35 -5.77
N ILE A 247 -13.77 -8.81 -4.55
CA ILE A 247 -13.12 -7.53 -4.21
C ILE A 247 -11.60 -7.66 -4.41
N ILE A 248 -11.00 -8.74 -3.91
CA ILE A 248 -9.56 -9.01 -4.10
C ILE A 248 -9.24 -9.24 -5.58
N LYS A 249 -10.08 -9.99 -6.32
CA LYS A 249 -9.90 -10.21 -7.75
C LYS A 249 -9.85 -8.87 -8.50
N ARG A 250 -10.81 -7.98 -8.25
CA ARG A 250 -10.88 -6.64 -8.84
C ARG A 250 -9.70 -5.77 -8.46
N TYR A 251 -9.28 -5.80 -7.18
CA TYR A 251 -8.04 -5.14 -6.75
C TYR A 251 -6.84 -5.61 -7.58
N THR A 252 -6.67 -6.92 -7.79
CA THR A 252 -5.60 -7.46 -8.64
C THR A 252 -5.81 -7.25 -10.13
N ASP A 253 -7.03 -6.96 -10.61
CA ASP A 253 -7.27 -6.51 -11.98
C ASP A 253 -6.69 -5.09 -12.19
N ILE A 254 -6.66 -4.26 -11.15
CA ILE A 254 -6.04 -2.93 -11.16
C ILE A 254 -4.53 -3.03 -10.95
N THR A 255 -4.10 -3.79 -9.92
CA THR A 255 -2.70 -3.79 -9.43
C THR A 255 -1.81 -4.89 -10.01
N GLY A 256 -2.39 -5.80 -10.79
CA GLY A 256 -1.70 -6.92 -11.39
C GLY A 256 -1.79 -8.20 -10.54
N ARG A 257 -1.64 -9.33 -11.22
CA ARG A 257 -1.59 -10.65 -10.60
C ARG A 257 -0.14 -11.13 -10.54
N THR A 258 0.21 -11.79 -9.44
CA THR A 258 1.48 -12.48 -9.35
C THR A 258 1.59 -13.51 -10.48
N LYS A 259 2.77 -13.65 -11.07
CA LYS A 259 3.04 -14.71 -12.04
C LYS A 259 3.13 -16.05 -11.30
N GLU A 260 2.92 -17.13 -12.04
CA GLU A 260 3.27 -18.45 -11.52
C GLU A 260 4.74 -18.49 -11.12
N VAL A 261 5.00 -19.02 -9.93
CA VAL A 261 6.37 -19.20 -9.42
C VAL A 261 6.89 -20.57 -9.86
N PRO A 262 8.20 -20.72 -10.07
CA PRO A 262 8.77 -22.02 -10.41
C PRO A 262 8.42 -23.07 -9.34
N LEU A 263 8.07 -24.29 -9.74
CA LEU A 263 7.61 -25.33 -8.80
C LEU A 263 8.59 -25.58 -7.63
N TRP A 264 9.89 -25.53 -7.90
CA TRP A 264 10.94 -25.70 -6.88
C TRP A 264 10.90 -24.64 -5.78
N SER A 265 10.35 -23.45 -6.02
CA SER A 265 10.27 -22.39 -5.01
C SER A 265 9.19 -22.67 -3.96
N LEU A 266 8.26 -23.57 -4.24
CA LEU A 266 7.24 -24.05 -3.29
C LEU A 266 7.75 -25.20 -2.41
N GLY A 267 8.95 -25.71 -2.70
CA GLY A 267 9.61 -26.74 -1.92
C GLY A 267 10.23 -26.21 -0.62
N ASN A 268 11.09 -27.02 -0.01
CA ASN A 268 11.72 -26.64 1.26
C ASN A 268 12.96 -25.77 1.05
N TRP A 269 13.00 -24.65 1.76
CA TRP A 269 14.14 -23.74 1.81
C TRP A 269 14.94 -23.99 3.07
N ILE A 270 16.26 -24.13 2.94
CA ILE A 270 17.17 -24.06 4.07
C ILE A 270 17.87 -22.70 4.08
N SER A 271 17.86 -22.05 5.24
CA SER A 271 18.50 -20.75 5.44
C SER A 271 19.01 -20.65 6.87
N ARG A 272 20.10 -19.89 7.03
CA ARG A 272 20.56 -19.37 8.32
C ARG A 272 21.34 -18.08 8.08
N ALA A 273 21.34 -17.22 9.09
CA ALA A 273 21.93 -15.89 9.00
C ALA A 273 23.41 -15.88 8.60
N TYR A 274 24.17 -16.96 8.89
CA TYR A 274 25.59 -16.97 8.56
C TYR A 274 26.20 -18.37 8.44
N TYR A 275 26.82 -18.66 7.29
CA TYR A 275 27.79 -19.73 7.08
C TYR A 275 29.19 -19.11 7.04
N LYS A 276 30.10 -19.56 7.91
CA LYS A 276 31.41 -18.93 8.13
C LYS A 276 32.44 -19.22 7.05
N THR A 277 32.35 -20.35 6.39
CA THR A 277 33.29 -20.76 5.34
C THR A 277 32.57 -21.54 4.25
N PHE A 278 33.25 -21.69 3.12
CA PHE A 278 32.83 -22.58 2.03
C PHE A 278 32.57 -24.00 2.53
N GLU A 279 33.46 -24.56 3.36
CA GLU A 279 33.38 -25.94 3.86
C GLU A 279 32.17 -26.13 4.78
N GLU A 280 31.86 -25.15 5.62
CA GLU A 280 30.66 -25.19 6.47
C GLU A 280 29.40 -25.22 5.61
N ALA A 281 29.32 -24.35 4.60
CA ALA A 281 28.17 -24.30 3.69
C ALA A 281 28.02 -25.58 2.88
N GLU A 282 29.12 -26.13 2.35
CA GLU A 282 29.13 -27.40 1.62
C GLU A 282 28.69 -28.57 2.52
N ALA A 283 29.26 -28.68 3.72
CA ALA A 283 28.97 -29.77 4.65
C ALA A 283 27.48 -29.83 5.02
N VAL A 284 26.86 -28.67 5.24
CA VAL A 284 25.41 -28.60 5.51
C VAL A 284 24.62 -29.08 4.29
N ALA A 285 24.95 -28.63 3.08
CA ALA A 285 24.27 -29.08 1.86
C ALA A 285 24.37 -30.60 1.66
N ARG A 286 25.54 -31.20 1.90
CA ARG A 286 25.73 -32.67 1.82
C ARG A 286 24.94 -33.39 2.90
N THR A 287 24.96 -32.87 4.13
CA THR A 287 24.22 -33.45 5.27
C THR A 287 22.71 -33.52 4.98
N ILE A 288 22.13 -32.52 4.32
CA ILE A 288 20.72 -32.54 3.92
C ILE A 288 20.43 -33.75 3.02
N ARG A 289 21.32 -34.05 2.07
CA ARG A 289 21.17 -35.18 1.16
C ARG A 289 21.44 -36.52 1.83
N GLU A 290 22.47 -36.61 2.66
CA GLU A 290 22.78 -37.80 3.46
C GLU A 290 21.61 -38.16 4.39
N ARG A 291 20.97 -37.16 5.00
CA ARG A 291 19.80 -37.34 5.87
C ARG A 291 18.48 -37.48 5.12
N GLN A 292 18.51 -37.47 3.79
CA GLN A 292 17.33 -37.59 2.93
C GLN A 292 16.24 -36.55 3.25
N ILE A 293 16.64 -35.33 3.63
CA ILE A 293 15.72 -34.22 3.90
C ILE A 293 15.32 -33.59 2.56
N PRO A 294 14.02 -33.55 2.20
CA PRO A 294 13.56 -32.84 1.02
C PRO A 294 13.92 -31.36 1.13
N CYS A 295 14.66 -30.83 0.15
CA CYS A 295 15.10 -29.45 0.11
C CYS A 295 15.45 -29.04 -1.32
N ASP A 296 14.90 -27.91 -1.75
CA ASP A 296 14.97 -27.39 -3.11
C ASP A 296 15.84 -26.13 -3.18
N VAL A 297 15.83 -25.30 -2.13
CA VAL A 297 16.53 -24.01 -2.12
C VAL A 297 17.49 -23.91 -0.94
N TYR A 298 18.71 -23.51 -1.25
CA TYR A 298 19.78 -23.25 -0.29
C TYR A 298 20.10 -21.74 -0.29
N THR A 299 19.83 -21.09 0.83
CA THR A 299 19.96 -19.63 0.96
C THR A 299 21.27 -19.23 1.61
N LEU A 300 21.97 -18.26 1.02
CA LEU A 300 23.11 -17.57 1.63
C LEU A 300 22.68 -16.13 1.97
N ASP A 301 22.69 -15.81 3.26
CA ASP A 301 22.53 -14.44 3.76
C ASP A 301 23.70 -13.55 3.29
N GLY A 302 23.58 -12.23 3.37
CA GLY A 302 24.49 -11.26 2.77
C GLY A 302 25.95 -11.51 3.17
N ARG A 303 26.24 -11.63 4.47
CA ARG A 303 27.59 -11.93 4.97
C ARG A 303 28.09 -13.34 4.61
N ALA A 304 27.20 -14.26 4.25
CA ALA A 304 27.57 -15.62 3.90
C ALA A 304 28.12 -15.76 2.48
N TRP A 305 28.03 -14.71 1.64
CA TRP A 305 28.57 -14.72 0.27
C TRP A 305 29.20 -13.39 -0.20
N LEU A 306 28.82 -12.24 0.37
CA LEU A 306 29.43 -10.93 0.10
C LEU A 306 30.52 -10.60 1.11
N ASP A 307 31.50 -9.81 0.68
CA ASP A 307 32.40 -9.09 1.57
C ASP A 307 31.62 -7.99 2.30
N THR A 308 31.59 -8.04 3.62
CA THR A 308 30.82 -7.08 4.45
C THR A 308 31.34 -5.66 4.37
N ASP A 309 32.64 -5.47 4.11
CA ASP A 309 33.27 -4.15 4.02
C ASP A 309 32.95 -3.47 2.69
N SER A 310 32.98 -4.22 1.59
CA SER A 310 32.84 -3.69 0.23
C SER A 310 31.52 -4.07 -0.46
N ARG A 311 30.52 -4.64 0.22
CA ARG A 311 29.27 -5.15 -0.39
C ARG A 311 28.54 -4.17 -1.34
N PHE A 312 28.11 -4.70 -2.49
CA PHE A 312 27.01 -4.27 -3.38
C PHE A 312 27.12 -4.93 -4.75
N TYR A 313 28.32 -5.00 -5.31
CA TYR A 313 28.59 -5.30 -6.73
C TYR A 313 28.30 -6.77 -7.17
N PHE A 314 27.46 -7.49 -6.42
CA PHE A 314 27.04 -8.87 -6.72
C PHE A 314 28.21 -9.83 -7.00
N GLU A 315 29.34 -9.60 -6.34
CA GLU A 315 30.55 -10.41 -6.41
C GLU A 315 30.66 -11.34 -5.20
N TRP A 316 31.19 -12.54 -5.43
CA TRP A 316 31.53 -13.46 -4.35
C TRP A 316 32.72 -12.92 -3.56
N ASP A 317 32.65 -12.98 -2.22
CA ASP A 317 33.78 -12.72 -1.33
C ASP A 317 34.95 -13.66 -1.70
N PRO A 318 36.04 -13.15 -2.29
CA PRO A 318 37.14 -13.99 -2.77
C PRO A 318 37.91 -14.65 -1.62
N CYS A 319 37.84 -14.09 -0.40
CA CYS A 319 38.46 -14.70 0.77
C CYS A 319 37.72 -15.96 1.23
N ARG A 320 36.44 -16.07 0.89
CA ARG A 320 35.56 -17.16 1.32
C ARG A 320 35.23 -18.14 0.20
N TYR A 321 35.03 -17.63 -1.00
CA TYR A 321 34.75 -18.39 -2.21
C TYR A 321 35.79 -18.02 -3.29
N PRO A 322 37.04 -18.49 -3.18
CA PRO A 322 38.06 -18.25 -4.21
C PRO A 322 37.69 -18.91 -5.55
N GLU A 323 36.89 -19.99 -5.52
CA GLU A 323 36.38 -20.71 -6.69
C GLU A 323 34.84 -20.84 -6.60
N PRO A 324 34.07 -19.74 -6.79
CA PRO A 324 32.62 -19.76 -6.56
C PRO A 324 31.89 -20.72 -7.51
N LEU A 325 32.43 -20.93 -8.71
CA LEU A 325 31.89 -21.91 -9.67
C LEU A 325 31.93 -23.34 -9.13
N LYS A 326 32.93 -23.70 -8.30
CA LYS A 326 33.00 -25.00 -7.64
C LYS A 326 31.85 -25.17 -6.66
N PHE A 327 31.59 -24.16 -5.84
CA PHE A 327 30.45 -24.15 -4.91
C PHE A 327 29.13 -24.32 -5.67
N ILE A 328 28.93 -23.55 -6.73
CA ILE A 328 27.74 -23.63 -7.57
C ILE A 328 27.59 -25.01 -8.21
N SER A 329 28.68 -25.63 -8.67
CA SER A 329 28.67 -26.99 -9.24
C SER A 329 28.19 -28.01 -8.20
N ILE A 330 28.74 -27.95 -6.98
CA ILE A 330 28.34 -28.85 -5.89
C ILE A 330 26.86 -28.70 -5.57
N MET A 331 26.34 -27.46 -5.50
CA MET A 331 24.92 -27.24 -5.24
C MET A 331 24.04 -27.79 -6.36
N ARG A 332 24.46 -27.66 -7.62
CA ARG A 332 23.76 -28.25 -8.77
C ARG A 332 23.79 -29.78 -8.75
N GLU A 333 24.92 -30.39 -8.42
CA GLU A 333 25.07 -31.84 -8.27
C GLU A 333 24.17 -32.39 -7.16
N LEU A 334 24.03 -31.63 -6.07
CA LEU A 334 23.08 -31.93 -5.01
C LEU A 334 21.64 -31.56 -5.37
N ASN A 335 21.34 -31.08 -6.58
CA ASN A 335 20.01 -30.62 -7.00
C ASN A 335 19.41 -29.56 -6.05
N LEU A 336 20.22 -28.58 -5.66
CA LEU A 336 19.82 -27.41 -4.87
C LEU A 336 19.86 -26.15 -5.73
N LYS A 337 18.83 -25.30 -5.63
CA LYS A 337 18.84 -23.94 -6.17
C LYS A 337 19.48 -23.00 -5.15
N LEU A 338 20.35 -22.11 -5.61
CA LEU A 338 20.94 -21.10 -4.76
C LEU A 338 20.08 -19.84 -4.73
N CYS A 339 19.84 -19.33 -3.52
CA CYS A 339 19.25 -18.01 -3.28
C CYS A 339 20.29 -17.16 -2.53
N LEU A 340 20.63 -16.00 -3.08
CA LEU A 340 21.61 -15.09 -2.52
C LEU A 340 20.92 -13.83 -2.02
N TRP A 341 21.19 -13.43 -0.78
CA TRP A 341 20.65 -12.20 -0.20
C TRP A 341 21.39 -10.98 -0.74
N GLU A 342 20.66 -9.93 -1.09
CA GLU A 342 21.19 -8.70 -1.69
C GLU A 342 20.74 -7.46 -0.91
N TYR A 343 21.45 -6.34 -1.07
CA TYR A 343 21.12 -5.06 -0.45
C TYR A 343 20.96 -3.95 -1.51
N PRO A 344 20.01 -3.03 -1.36
CA PRO A 344 19.83 -1.90 -2.26
C PRO A 344 20.74 -0.69 -1.90
N ILE A 345 21.92 -0.92 -1.31
CA ILE A 345 22.85 0.12 -0.83
C ILE A 345 24.29 -0.24 -1.22
N CYS A 346 25.15 0.75 -1.44
CA CYS A 346 26.53 0.56 -1.87
C CYS A 346 27.51 1.04 -0.81
N SER A 347 28.33 0.13 -0.26
CA SER A 347 29.34 0.54 0.72
C SER A 347 30.23 1.66 0.18
N VAL A 348 30.51 2.67 1.01
CA VAL A 348 31.46 3.76 0.66
C VAL A 348 32.89 3.23 0.43
N ASN A 349 33.18 2.03 0.93
CA ASN A 349 34.46 1.34 0.73
C ASN A 349 34.49 0.51 -0.56
N ASN A 350 33.36 0.39 -1.29
CA ASN A 350 33.34 -0.32 -2.56
C ASN A 350 34.07 0.49 -3.65
N TYR A 351 34.90 -0.18 -4.44
CA TYR A 351 35.71 0.44 -5.50
C TYR A 351 34.88 1.13 -6.62
N LYS A 352 33.58 0.79 -6.74
CA LYS A 352 32.63 1.41 -7.67
C LYS A 352 31.85 2.58 -7.08
N PHE A 353 31.98 2.85 -5.78
CA PHE A 353 31.19 3.89 -5.12
C PHE A 353 31.34 5.24 -5.83
N GLN A 354 32.57 5.69 -6.07
CA GLN A 354 32.82 6.95 -6.77
C GLN A 354 32.28 6.95 -8.21
N GLU A 355 32.41 5.84 -8.93
CA GLU A 355 31.86 5.72 -10.29
C GLU A 355 30.33 5.90 -10.31
N PHE A 356 29.62 5.34 -9.32
CA PHE A 356 28.16 5.46 -9.21
C PHE A 356 27.72 6.84 -8.72
N ASP A 357 28.50 7.45 -7.84
CA ASP A 357 28.29 8.82 -7.38
C ASP A 357 28.47 9.83 -8.53
N ASP A 358 29.56 9.72 -9.30
CA ASP A 358 29.85 10.55 -10.47
C ASP A 358 28.75 10.46 -11.54
N LYS A 359 28.11 9.29 -11.65
CA LYS A 359 26.97 9.04 -12.54
C LYS A 359 25.63 9.52 -11.98
N GLY A 360 25.59 9.97 -10.72
CA GLY A 360 24.37 10.42 -10.06
C GLY A 360 23.35 9.33 -9.80
N TRP A 361 23.79 8.08 -9.58
CA TRP A 361 22.89 6.93 -9.41
C TRP A 361 22.33 6.76 -7.98
N PHE A 362 22.95 7.41 -6.99
CA PHE A 362 22.49 7.38 -5.62
C PHE A 362 21.41 8.42 -5.33
N LEU A 363 20.58 8.12 -4.33
CA LEU A 363 19.70 9.11 -3.72
C LEU A 363 20.52 10.29 -3.18
N LYS A 364 19.94 11.48 -3.24
CA LYS A 364 20.56 12.71 -2.74
C LYS A 364 19.85 13.19 -1.47
N ASP A 365 20.60 13.85 -0.59
CA ASP A 365 20.06 14.59 0.56
C ASP A 365 19.48 15.95 0.14
N ASP A 366 19.04 16.74 1.12
CA ASP A 366 18.47 18.08 0.92
C ASP A 366 19.51 19.12 0.46
N GLU A 367 20.80 18.84 0.64
CA GLU A 367 21.92 19.64 0.12
C GLU A 367 22.33 19.21 -1.31
N GLY A 368 21.69 18.18 -1.87
CA GLY A 368 21.99 17.64 -3.19
C GLY A 368 23.23 16.74 -3.24
N LYS A 369 23.80 16.36 -2.08
CA LYS A 369 24.92 15.42 -1.97
C LYS A 369 24.40 13.99 -1.91
N THR A 370 25.25 13.02 -2.24
CA THR A 370 24.89 11.60 -2.09
C THR A 370 24.52 11.29 -0.65
N TYR A 371 23.31 10.74 -0.47
CA TYR A 371 22.83 10.32 0.82
C TYR A 371 23.63 9.11 1.28
N VAL A 372 24.32 9.26 2.42
CA VAL A 372 25.09 8.19 3.05
C VAL A 372 24.35 7.73 4.29
N TYR A 373 23.91 6.47 4.27
CA TYR A 373 23.19 5.84 5.37
C TYR A 373 24.18 5.22 6.36
N GLU A 374 23.88 5.39 7.65
CA GLU A 374 24.61 4.76 8.75
C GLU A 374 23.63 3.91 9.57
N PHE A 375 23.94 2.62 9.69
CA PHE A 375 23.13 1.69 10.49
C PHE A 375 23.20 2.09 11.96
N ASP A 376 22.04 2.16 12.62
CA ASP A 376 22.02 2.24 14.08
C ASP A 376 22.49 0.90 14.65
N LEU A 377 23.67 0.88 15.26
CA LEU A 377 24.26 -0.32 15.85
C LEU A 377 23.72 -0.63 17.25
N SER A 378 22.93 0.28 17.86
CA SER A 378 22.39 0.13 19.21
C SER A 378 21.53 -1.12 19.40
N PRO A 379 20.67 -1.55 18.45
CA PRO A 379 19.85 -2.75 18.58
C PRO A 379 20.63 -4.04 18.30
N PHE A 380 21.78 -3.93 17.63
CA PHE A 380 22.50 -5.04 17.02
C PHE A 380 23.56 -5.69 17.93
N GLY A 381 23.86 -5.05 19.07
CA GLY A 381 24.71 -5.60 20.14
C GLY A 381 26.02 -6.23 19.63
N LYS A 382 26.46 -7.33 20.25
CA LYS A 382 27.63 -8.12 19.78
C LYS A 382 27.27 -9.23 18.78
N VAL A 383 25.99 -9.35 18.42
CA VAL A 383 25.45 -10.53 17.73
C VAL A 383 25.46 -10.34 16.22
N LEU A 384 25.32 -9.10 15.75
CA LEU A 384 25.30 -8.76 14.34
C LEU A 384 26.58 -8.04 13.90
N THR A 385 26.88 -8.15 12.62
CA THR A 385 28.14 -7.65 12.05
C THR A 385 27.98 -6.16 11.79
N PRO A 386 28.80 -5.29 12.38
CA PRO A 386 28.77 -3.88 12.04
C PRO A 386 29.05 -3.73 10.55
N LEU A 387 28.19 -2.98 9.88
CA LEU A 387 28.30 -2.70 8.46
C LEU A 387 28.85 -1.28 8.28
N PRO A 388 29.80 -1.05 7.35
CA PRO A 388 30.24 0.30 7.01
C PRO A 388 29.07 1.13 6.46
N LYS A 389 29.27 2.44 6.46
CA LYS A 389 28.42 3.43 5.81
C LYS A 389 28.18 3.05 4.35
N SER A 390 26.98 3.30 3.84
CA SER A 390 26.55 2.83 2.52
C SER A 390 25.55 3.74 1.84
#